data_AF-A0A6L8QAQ3-F1
#
_entry.id   AF-A0A6L8QAQ3-F1
#
_cell.length_a   1.000
_cell.length_b   1.000
_cell.length_c   1.000
_cell.angle_alpha   90.00
_cell.angle_beta   90.00
_cell.angle_gamma   90.00
#
_symmetry.space_group_name_H-M   'P 1'
#
loop_
_entity.id
_entity.type
_entity.pdbx_description
1 polymer ?
#
loop_
_entity_poly.entity_id
_entity_poly.type
_entity_poly.pdbx_seq_one_letter_code
_entity_poly.pdbx_strand_id
1 'polypeptide(L)'
;LIVLNVFAVSVETIKDISTEYSGSFRAFEWFSMFVFTLEYILRVWTCNLKQEYSSPIMGRIRYMLTPAAIIDLVVVIPFYLPFFFELDLRFLRVLRLFRLFTLFKMARYSKSLHLFKSVLRDTRQELFIVLAVTMGMLVFASGVIYFIENKAQPDAF
;
A
#
# COMPACT_ATOMS: atom_id res chain seq x y z
N LEU A 1 -9.84 -0.15 -14.64
CA LEU A 1 -9.59 1.15 -13.98
C LEU A 1 -8.41 1.11 -13.01
N ILE A 2 -8.38 0.20 -12.01
CA ILE A 2 -7.27 0.13 -11.04
C ILE A 2 -5.89 0.01 -11.72
N VAL A 3 -5.74 -0.93 -12.66
CA VAL A 3 -4.47 -1.13 -13.40
C VAL A 3 -4.08 0.12 -14.21
N LEU A 4 -5.04 0.74 -14.89
CA LEU A 4 -4.80 1.98 -15.65
C LEU A 4 -4.41 3.14 -14.72
N ASN A 5 -5.00 3.22 -13.53
CA ASN A 5 -4.66 4.24 -12.56
C ASN A 5 -3.27 4.04 -11.97
N VAL A 6 -2.90 2.81 -11.66
CA VAL A 6 -1.53 2.45 -11.28
C VAL A 6 -0.54 2.84 -12.39
N PHE A 7 -0.83 2.47 -13.63
CA PHE A 7 0.02 2.80 -14.77
C PHE A 7 0.16 4.31 -14.97
N ALA A 8 -0.95 5.05 -14.89
CA ALA A 8 -0.95 6.51 -14.99
C ALA A 8 -0.09 7.15 -13.90
N VAL A 9 -0.20 6.71 -12.64
CA VAL A 9 0.63 7.20 -11.52
C VAL A 9 2.10 6.85 -11.72
N SER A 10 2.42 5.65 -12.23
CA SER A 10 3.79 5.26 -12.55
C SER A 10 4.38 6.13 -13.65
N VAL A 11 3.64 6.41 -14.72
CA VAL A 11 4.08 7.28 -15.83
C VAL A 11 4.20 8.74 -15.37
N GLU A 12 3.30 9.22 -14.52
CA GLU A 12 3.34 10.58 -13.94
C GLU A 12 4.60 10.83 -13.10
N THR A 13 5.27 9.77 -12.63
CA THR A 13 6.57 9.89 -11.93
C THR A 13 7.69 10.40 -12.84
N ILE A 14 7.54 10.27 -14.17
CA ILE A 14 8.50 10.74 -15.17
C ILE A 14 8.26 12.24 -15.45
N LYS A 15 9.24 13.08 -15.14
CA LYS A 15 9.11 14.55 -15.19
C LYS A 15 8.77 15.08 -16.59
N ASP A 16 9.35 14.51 -17.64
CA ASP A 16 9.16 14.99 -19.01
C ASP A 16 7.74 14.72 -19.54
N ILE A 17 7.17 13.57 -19.19
CA ILE A 17 5.82 13.17 -19.64
C ILE A 17 4.74 13.88 -18.81
N SER A 18 5.00 14.10 -17.52
CA SER A 18 4.04 14.75 -16.61
C SER A 18 3.79 16.22 -16.94
N THR A 19 4.77 16.95 -17.47
CA THR A 19 4.60 18.37 -17.86
C THR A 19 3.81 18.50 -19.16
N GLU A 20 4.09 17.65 -20.15
CA GLU A 20 3.45 17.65 -21.47
C GLU A 20 1.98 17.20 -21.42
N TYR A 21 1.66 16.16 -20.64
CA TYR A 21 0.31 15.57 -20.57
C TYR A 21 -0.44 15.86 -19.26
N SER A 22 -0.02 16.90 -18.52
CA SER A 22 -0.58 17.26 -17.20
C SER A 22 -2.11 17.38 -17.17
N GLY A 23 -2.72 17.90 -18.25
CA GLY A 23 -4.18 18.04 -18.39
C GLY A 23 -4.90 16.69 -18.48
N SER A 24 -4.41 15.78 -19.31
CA SER A 24 -4.98 14.44 -19.50
C SER A 24 -4.86 13.59 -18.23
N PHE A 25 -3.72 13.66 -17.54
CA PHE A 25 -3.54 12.98 -16.24
C PHE A 25 -4.51 13.51 -15.19
N ARG A 26 -4.72 14.82 -15.13
CA ARG A 26 -5.66 15.43 -14.18
C ARG A 26 -7.12 15.07 -14.47
N ALA A 27 -7.52 15.04 -15.74
CA ALA A 27 -8.86 14.61 -16.13
C ALA A 27 -9.10 13.13 -15.78
N PHE A 28 -8.12 12.28 -16.07
CA PHE A 28 -8.17 10.86 -15.69
C PHE A 28 -8.17 10.66 -14.16
N GLU A 29 -7.38 11.44 -13.42
CA GLU A 29 -7.39 11.47 -11.96
C GLU A 29 -8.79 11.75 -11.42
N TRP A 30 -9.42 12.84 -11.87
CA TRP A 30 -10.78 13.22 -11.47
C TRP A 30 -11.78 12.10 -11.76
N PHE A 31 -11.76 11.57 -12.98
CA PHE A 31 -12.65 10.47 -13.38
C PHE A 31 -12.44 9.23 -12.50
N SER A 32 -11.19 8.81 -12.30
CA SER A 32 -10.87 7.63 -11.51
C SER A 32 -11.21 7.80 -10.02
N MET A 33 -10.99 8.98 -9.44
CA MET A 33 -11.37 9.30 -8.07
C MET A 33 -12.88 9.29 -7.88
N PHE A 34 -13.64 9.83 -8.83
CA PHE A 34 -15.10 9.76 -8.80
C PHE A 34 -15.58 8.31 -8.78
N VAL A 35 -15.07 7.47 -9.68
CA VAL A 35 -15.44 6.05 -9.75
C VAL A 35 -15.05 5.30 -8.47
N PHE A 36 -13.85 5.53 -7.92
CA PHE A 36 -13.41 4.88 -6.68
C PHE A 36 -14.22 5.31 -5.45
N THR A 37 -14.68 6.56 -5.42
CA THR A 37 -15.56 7.08 -4.37
C THR A 37 -16.92 6.41 -4.44
N LEU A 38 -17.48 6.30 -5.64
CA LEU A 38 -18.76 5.63 -5.88
C LEU A 38 -18.66 4.13 -5.51
N GLU A 39 -17.59 3.45 -5.94
CA GLU A 39 -17.29 2.06 -5.57
C GLU A 39 -17.23 1.88 -4.05
N TYR A 40 -16.58 2.81 -3.32
CA TYR A 40 -16.50 2.77 -1.86
C TYR A 40 -17.87 2.96 -1.20
N ILE A 41 -18.64 3.97 -1.61
CA ILE A 41 -19.97 4.25 -1.06
C ILE A 41 -20.90 3.05 -1.28
N LEU A 42 -20.92 2.48 -2.49
CA LEU A 42 -21.74 1.30 -2.79
C LEU A 42 -21.34 0.10 -1.94
N ARG A 43 -20.04 -0.10 -1.66
CA ARG A 43 -19.57 -1.16 -0.77
C ARG A 43 -20.03 -0.96 0.67
N VAL A 44 -19.88 0.25 1.20
CA VAL A 44 -20.35 0.58 2.55
C VAL A 44 -21.87 0.47 2.61
N TRP A 45 -22.61 0.78 1.54
CA TRP A 45 -24.07 0.58 1.49
C TRP A 45 -24.43 -0.90 1.55
N THR A 46 -23.79 -1.71 0.71
CA THR A 46 -24.10 -3.15 0.52
C THR A 46 -23.51 -4.07 1.59
N CYS A 47 -22.62 -3.58 2.46
CA CYS A 47 -21.95 -4.41 3.47
C CYS A 47 -22.92 -5.12 4.44
N ASN A 48 -24.09 -4.53 4.68
CA ASN A 48 -25.11 -5.08 5.60
C ASN A 48 -25.74 -6.39 5.10
N LEU A 49 -25.52 -6.77 3.84
CA LEU A 49 -25.93 -8.07 3.29
C LEU A 49 -25.13 -9.24 3.89
N LYS A 50 -23.94 -8.98 4.42
CA LYS A 50 -23.15 -9.99 5.14
C LYS A 50 -23.64 -10.08 6.58
N GLN A 51 -23.88 -11.32 7.03
CA GLN A 51 -24.36 -11.61 8.39
C GLN A 51 -23.44 -11.00 9.47
N GLU A 52 -22.13 -10.92 9.19
CA GLU A 52 -21.09 -10.31 10.05
C GLU A 52 -21.26 -8.79 10.27
N TYR A 53 -21.93 -8.09 9.35
CA TYR A 53 -22.15 -6.63 9.37
C TYR A 53 -23.65 -6.26 9.35
N SER A 54 -24.53 -7.16 9.81
CA SER A 54 -25.99 -7.00 9.75
C SER A 54 -26.53 -5.77 10.51
N SER A 55 -25.82 -5.31 11.54
CA SER A 55 -26.26 -4.14 12.30
C SER A 55 -26.20 -2.85 11.46
N PRO A 56 -27.27 -2.03 11.44
CA PRO A 56 -27.47 -0.98 10.43
C PRO A 56 -26.40 0.13 10.47
N ILE A 57 -25.89 0.47 11.66
CA ILE A 57 -24.89 1.53 11.86
C ILE A 57 -23.56 0.91 12.30
N MET A 58 -23.58 0.06 13.33
CA MET A 58 -22.37 -0.54 13.90
C MET A 58 -21.68 -1.51 12.91
N GLY A 59 -22.44 -2.17 12.05
CA GLY A 59 -21.92 -3.08 11.02
C GLY A 59 -21.18 -2.32 9.92
N ARG A 60 -21.70 -1.16 9.52
CA ARG A 60 -21.03 -0.26 8.56
C ARG A 60 -19.73 0.29 9.12
N ILE A 61 -19.72 0.75 10.37
CA ILE A 61 -18.50 1.24 11.04
C ILE A 61 -17.46 0.12 11.13
N ARG A 62 -17.88 -1.09 11.54
CA ARG A 62 -17.00 -2.26 11.57
C ARG A 62 -16.42 -2.59 10.20
N TYR A 63 -17.23 -2.49 9.15
CA TYR A 63 -16.76 -2.67 7.77
C TYR A 63 -15.74 -1.59 7.36
N MET A 64 -16.00 -0.31 7.66
CA MET A 64 -15.09 0.79 7.35
C MET A 64 -13.73 0.65 8.05
N LEU A 65 -13.70 0.02 9.22
CA LEU A 65 -12.47 -0.30 9.98
C LEU A 65 -11.73 -1.54 9.47
N THR A 66 -12.25 -2.25 8.47
CA THR A 66 -11.50 -3.36 7.86
C THR A 66 -10.31 -2.82 7.06
N PRO A 67 -9.15 -3.52 7.04
CA PRO A 67 -7.98 -3.05 6.30
C PRO A 67 -8.26 -2.75 4.83
N ALA A 68 -9.15 -3.54 4.21
CA ALA A 68 -9.56 -3.36 2.82
C ALA A 68 -10.34 -2.05 2.60
N ALA A 69 -11.26 -1.70 3.52
CA ALA A 69 -12.04 -0.47 3.43
C ALA A 69 -11.19 0.76 3.80
N ILE A 70 -10.26 0.63 4.75
CA ILE A 70 -9.31 1.69 5.10
C ILE A 70 -8.44 2.05 3.89
N ILE A 71 -7.90 1.06 3.18
CA ILE A 71 -7.12 1.31 1.95
C ILE A 71 -7.97 2.05 0.92
N ASP A 72 -9.22 1.64 0.71
CA ASP A 72 -10.13 2.29 -0.22
C ASP A 72 -10.37 3.75 0.18
N LEU A 73 -10.51 4.04 1.47
CA LEU A 73 -10.70 5.39 2.01
C LEU A 73 -9.44 6.25 1.88
N VAL A 74 -8.26 5.73 2.23
CA VAL A 74 -6.97 6.44 2.15
C VAL A 74 -6.64 6.86 0.71
N VAL A 75 -7.05 6.08 -0.29
CA VAL A 75 -6.87 6.45 -1.71
C VAL A 75 -7.72 7.66 -2.09
N VAL A 76 -8.93 7.76 -1.54
CA VAL A 76 -9.94 8.74 -1.94
C VAL A 76 -9.80 10.07 -1.17
N ILE A 77 -9.55 10.00 0.14
CA ILE A 77 -9.43 11.15 1.05
C ILE A 77 -8.51 12.29 0.53
N PRO A 78 -7.28 12.03 0.05
CA PRO A 78 -6.35 13.05 -0.41
C PRO A 78 -6.90 13.97 -1.50
N PHE A 79 -7.79 13.43 -2.35
CA PHE A 79 -8.42 14.19 -3.43
C PHE A 79 -9.46 15.17 -2.89
N TYR A 80 -10.21 14.79 -1.86
CA TYR A 80 -11.30 15.60 -1.31
C TYR A 80 -10.82 16.61 -0.26
N LEU A 81 -9.74 16.32 0.46
CA LEU A 81 -9.23 17.19 1.54
C LEU A 81 -9.04 18.68 1.16
N PRO A 82 -8.49 19.02 -0.03
CA PRO A 82 -8.26 20.41 -0.42
C PRO A 82 -9.55 21.21 -0.65
N PHE A 83 -10.69 20.54 -0.83
CA PHE A 83 -11.99 21.20 -1.00
C PHE A 83 -12.62 21.62 0.34
N PHE A 84 -12.21 21.00 1.45
CA PHE A 84 -12.76 21.26 2.79
C PHE A 84 -11.79 22.02 3.70
N PHE A 85 -10.48 21.93 3.44
CA PHE A 85 -9.44 22.53 4.26
C PHE A 85 -8.44 23.31 3.40
N GLU A 86 -8.07 24.51 3.85
CA GLU A 86 -6.94 25.25 3.28
C GLU A 86 -5.64 24.58 3.73
N LEU A 87 -5.10 23.71 2.86
CA LEU A 87 -3.84 23.04 3.09
C LEU A 87 -2.71 23.72 2.35
N ASP A 88 -1.57 23.86 3.03
CA ASP A 88 -0.34 24.31 2.39
C ASP A 88 0.08 23.36 1.25
N LEU A 89 0.66 23.91 0.20
CA LEU A 89 1.07 23.22 -1.03
C LEU A 89 2.04 22.07 -0.74
N ARG A 90 2.82 22.17 0.33
CA ARG A 90 3.73 21.12 0.81
C ARG A 90 2.96 19.90 1.31
N PHE A 91 1.93 20.11 2.12
CA PHE A 91 1.07 19.03 2.60
C PHE A 91 0.31 18.38 1.46
N LEU A 92 -0.24 19.17 0.53
CA LEU A 92 -0.90 18.65 -0.68
C LEU A 92 0.00 17.73 -1.50
N ARG A 93 1.32 18.01 -1.55
CA ARG A 93 2.28 17.15 -2.26
C ARG A 93 2.46 15.79 -1.56
N VAL A 94 2.57 15.79 -0.24
CA VAL A 94 2.67 14.54 0.54
C VAL A 94 1.38 13.73 0.43
N LEU A 95 0.22 14.40 0.45
CA LEU A 95 -1.07 13.73 0.30
C LEU A 95 -1.20 12.98 -1.04
N ARG A 96 -0.59 13.48 -2.12
CA ARG A 96 -0.58 12.75 -3.41
C ARG A 96 0.13 11.40 -3.34
N LEU A 97 1.08 11.20 -2.42
CA LEU A 97 1.75 9.91 -2.22
C LEU A 97 0.77 8.82 -1.76
N PHE A 98 -0.33 9.19 -1.09
CA PHE A 98 -1.37 8.24 -0.73
C PHE A 98 -2.05 7.58 -1.94
N ARG A 99 -1.94 8.17 -3.15
CA ARG A 99 -2.42 7.55 -4.38
C ARG A 99 -1.67 6.24 -4.70
N LEU A 100 -0.43 6.08 -4.23
CA LEU A 100 0.32 4.83 -4.33
C LEU A 100 -0.38 3.67 -3.62
N PHE A 101 -1.24 3.94 -2.64
CA PHE A 101 -2.01 2.88 -1.99
C PHE A 101 -3.02 2.21 -2.93
N THR A 102 -3.30 2.79 -4.09
CA THR A 102 -4.07 2.12 -5.16
C THR A 102 -3.39 0.83 -5.65
N LEU A 103 -2.06 0.70 -5.49
CA LEU A 103 -1.34 -0.56 -5.70
C LEU A 103 -1.86 -1.66 -4.77
N PHE A 104 -2.19 -1.34 -3.52
CA PHE A 104 -2.77 -2.31 -2.58
C PHE A 104 -4.20 -2.71 -2.98
N LYS A 105 -4.97 -1.81 -3.60
CA LYS A 105 -6.25 -2.20 -4.23
C LYS A 105 -6.01 -3.28 -5.30
N MET A 106 -5.04 -3.09 -6.19
CA MET A 106 -4.68 -4.11 -7.20
C MET A 106 -4.27 -5.42 -6.53
N ALA A 107 -3.46 -5.33 -5.47
CA ALA A 107 -2.99 -6.51 -4.75
C ALA A 107 -4.14 -7.37 -4.19
N ARG A 108 -5.23 -6.73 -3.73
CA ARG A 108 -6.43 -7.42 -3.23
C ARG A 108 -7.15 -8.26 -4.30
N TYR A 109 -7.12 -7.86 -5.56
CA TYR A 109 -7.78 -8.61 -6.65
C TYR A 109 -6.86 -9.63 -7.31
N SER A 110 -5.57 -9.65 -6.96
CA SER A 110 -4.60 -10.59 -7.51
C SER A 110 -4.76 -11.97 -6.87
N LYS A 111 -5.30 -12.92 -7.63
CA LYS A 111 -5.36 -14.34 -7.23
C LYS A 111 -3.98 -14.89 -6.88
N SER A 112 -2.95 -14.49 -7.64
CA SER A 112 -1.56 -14.93 -7.41
C SER A 112 -1.02 -14.45 -6.06
N LEU A 113 -1.34 -13.23 -5.62
CA LEU A 113 -0.93 -12.74 -4.31
C LEU A 113 -1.67 -13.44 -3.17
N HIS A 114 -2.94 -13.80 -3.35
CA HIS A 114 -3.66 -14.64 -2.39
C HIS A 114 -3.04 -16.03 -2.26
N LEU A 115 -2.69 -16.66 -3.39
CA LEU A 115 -2.00 -17.95 -3.40
C LEU A 115 -0.63 -17.85 -2.72
N PHE A 116 0.17 -16.85 -3.10
CA PHE A 116 1.46 -16.60 -2.47
C PHE A 116 1.33 -16.39 -0.96
N LYS A 117 0.34 -15.60 -0.52
CA LYS A 117 0.04 -15.40 0.90
C LYS A 117 -0.37 -16.70 1.61
N SER A 118 -1.10 -17.59 0.93
CA SER A 118 -1.45 -18.91 1.48
C SER A 118 -0.21 -19.75 1.66
N VAL A 119 0.61 -19.89 0.60
CA VAL A 119 1.85 -20.67 0.65
C VAL A 119 2.78 -20.15 1.75
N LEU A 120 2.98 -18.83 1.85
CA LEU A 120 3.78 -18.23 2.93
C LEU A 120 3.24 -18.53 4.33
N ARG A 121 1.92 -18.64 4.48
CA ARG A 121 1.31 -18.99 5.77
C ARG A 121 1.57 -20.46 6.09
N ASP A 122 1.44 -21.33 5.10
CA ASP A 122 1.60 -22.77 5.24
C ASP A 122 3.07 -23.13 5.52
N THR A 123 4.02 -22.46 4.85
CA THR A 123 5.47 -22.67 5.04
C THR A 123 6.10 -21.71 6.05
N ARG A 124 5.30 -21.01 6.87
CA ARG A 124 5.81 -19.97 7.80
C ARG A 124 6.83 -20.51 8.79
N GLN A 125 6.61 -21.73 9.30
CA GLN A 125 7.50 -22.35 10.28
C GLN A 125 8.86 -22.69 9.65
N GLU A 126 8.86 -23.28 8.46
CA GLU A 126 10.09 -23.59 7.70
C GLU A 126 10.88 -22.32 7.39
N LEU A 127 10.21 -21.28 6.89
CA LEU A 127 10.83 -19.99 6.61
C LEU A 127 11.46 -19.37 7.86
N PHE A 128 10.78 -19.47 9.01
CA PHE A 128 11.31 -18.95 10.26
C PHE A 128 12.55 -19.71 10.72
N ILE A 129 12.57 -21.04 10.60
CA ILE A 129 13.73 -21.86 10.96
C ILE A 129 14.92 -21.52 10.07
N VAL A 130 14.73 -21.46 8.75
CA VAL A 130 15.81 -21.09 7.80
C VAL A 130 16.34 -19.70 8.14
N LEU A 131 15.45 -18.73 8.35
CA LEU A 131 15.86 -17.36 8.69
C LEU A 131 16.62 -17.28 10.02
N ALA A 132 16.19 -18.03 11.04
CA ALA A 132 16.88 -18.10 12.32
C ALA A 132 18.27 -18.72 12.21
N VAL A 133 18.41 -19.83 11.46
CA VAL A 133 19.71 -20.48 11.22
C VAL A 133 20.64 -19.57 10.42
N THR A 134 20.15 -18.95 9.34
CA THR A 134 20.94 -18.01 8.54
C THR A 134 21.39 -16.81 9.35
N MET A 135 20.52 -16.21 10.17
CA MET A 135 20.90 -15.12 11.08
C MET A 135 21.93 -15.57 12.12
N GLY A 136 21.77 -16.75 12.71
CA GLY A 136 22.75 -17.31 13.63
C GLY A 136 24.12 -17.52 12.98
N MET A 137 24.14 -18.05 11.76
CA MET A 137 25.37 -18.20 10.97
C MET A 137 26.01 -16.85 10.64
N LEU A 138 25.22 -15.84 10.26
CA LEU A 138 25.73 -14.50 9.97
C LEU A 138 26.38 -13.86 11.20
N VAL A 139 25.74 -13.94 12.37
CA VAL A 139 26.31 -13.41 13.62
C VAL A 139 27.58 -14.16 14.00
N PHE A 140 27.58 -15.49 13.91
CA PHE A 140 28.76 -16.30 14.20
C PHE A 140 29.93 -15.97 13.26
N ALA A 141 29.69 -15.95 11.95
CA ALA A 141 30.69 -15.62 10.95
C ALA A 141 31.23 -14.19 11.15
N SER A 142 30.35 -13.22 11.40
CA SER A 142 30.75 -11.85 11.73
C SER A 142 31.65 -11.78 12.96
N GLY A 143 31.34 -12.55 14.01
CA GLY A 143 32.17 -12.60 15.22
C GLY A 143 33.54 -13.25 14.99
N VAL A 144 33.60 -14.31 14.19
CA VAL A 144 34.86 -14.97 13.81
C VAL A 144 35.74 -14.04 12.99
N ILE A 145 35.18 -13.40 11.96
CA ILE A 145 35.91 -12.45 11.12
C ILE A 145 36.42 -11.28 11.96
N TYR A 146 35.56 -10.69 12.80
CA TYR A 146 35.97 -9.64 13.72
C TYR A 146 37.13 -10.08 14.62
N PHE A 147 37.07 -11.28 15.21
CA PHE A 147 38.16 -11.74 16.09
C PHE A 147 39.50 -11.93 15.36
N ILE A 148 39.45 -12.38 14.10
CA ILE A 148 40.64 -12.59 13.27
C ILE A 148 41.19 -11.24 12.75
N GLU A 149 40.33 -10.41 12.17
CA GLU A 149 40.73 -9.20 11.45
C GLU A 149 40.93 -7.99 12.35
N ASN A 150 40.26 -7.89 13.50
CA ASN A 150 40.46 -6.79 14.46
C ASN A 150 41.92 -6.69 14.92
N LYS A 151 42.63 -7.82 15.00
CA LYS A 151 44.07 -7.83 15.33
C LYS A 151 44.96 -7.40 14.15
N ALA A 152 44.50 -7.61 12.91
CA ALA A 152 45.25 -7.29 11.71
C ALA A 152 44.99 -5.87 11.19
N GLN A 153 43.79 -5.32 11.44
CA GLN A 153 43.36 -4.02 10.92
C GLN A 153 42.43 -3.29 11.92
N PRO A 154 42.98 -2.78 13.05
CA PRO A 154 42.21 -2.18 14.13
C PRO A 154 41.56 -0.83 13.80
N ASP A 155 42.00 -0.14 12.74
CA ASP A 155 41.47 1.19 12.35
C ASP A 155 40.28 1.11 11.37
N ALA A 156 39.96 -0.08 10.84
CA ALA A 156 38.88 -0.29 9.87
C ALA A 156 37.62 -0.96 10.48
N PHE A 157 37.69 -1.39 11.74
CA PHE A 157 36.64 -2.10 12.47
C PHE A 157 36.42 -1.52 13.87
#